data_AF-A0AAV9R1I3-F1
#
_entry.id   AF-A0AAV9R1I3-F1
#
_cell.length_a   1.000
_cell.length_b   1.000
_cell.length_c   1.000
_cell.angle_alpha   90.00
_cell.angle_beta   90.00
_cell.angle_gamma   90.00
#
_symmetry.space_group_name_H-M   'P 1'
#
loop_
_entity.id
_entity.type
_entity.pdbx_description
1 polymer ?
#
loop_
_entity_poly.entity_id
_entity_poly.type
_entity_poly.pdbx_seq_one_letter_code
_entity_poly.pdbx_strand_id
1 'polypeptide(L)'
;MDLWSLKLHLAIWTLLSRPGVFSLEVSVRHSELKPCDGNDRVCVTDSQDCQHPPPSSSRKALNMSCYYQETSDQNRSVTCSWSPVSESKASLVFTRDYKIISCRGIFNPAATLNVTARIKSYLTGRDVWSQPHRVFLFDKG
;
A
#
# COMPACT_ATOMS: atom_id res chain seq x y z
N MET A 1 -39.96 -18.46 28.85
CA MET A 1 -38.78 -18.24 27.98
C MET A 1 -37.58 -18.19 28.90
N ASP A 2 -36.70 -19.20 28.84
CA ASP A 2 -35.65 -19.39 29.83
C ASP A 2 -34.49 -18.40 29.67
N LEU A 3 -34.06 -17.84 30.81
CA LEU A 3 -32.92 -16.93 30.93
C LEU A 3 -31.62 -17.52 30.33
N TRP A 4 -31.54 -18.85 30.27
CA TRP A 4 -30.41 -19.59 29.70
C TRP A 4 -30.35 -19.50 28.17
N SER A 5 -31.49 -19.59 27.48
CA SER A 5 -31.58 -19.42 26.03
C SER A 5 -31.22 -18.00 25.60
N LEU A 6 -31.61 -16.98 26.38
CA LEU A 6 -31.26 -15.58 26.15
C LEU A 6 -29.75 -15.33 26.26
N LYS A 7 -29.09 -15.91 27.28
CA LYS A 7 -27.63 -15.82 27.43
C LYS A 7 -26.88 -16.51 26.29
N LEU A 8 -27.37 -17.66 25.83
CA LEU A 8 -26.79 -18.39 24.72
C LEU A 8 -26.89 -17.60 23.41
N HIS A 9 -28.05 -17.00 23.14
CA HIS A 9 -28.23 -16.13 21.98
C HIS A 9 -27.32 -14.89 22.05
N LEU A 10 -27.20 -14.22 23.19
CA LEU A 10 -26.30 -13.07 23.36
C LEU A 10 -24.81 -13.44 23.15
N ALA A 11 -24.40 -14.64 23.60
CA ALA A 11 -23.04 -15.15 23.37
C ALA A 11 -22.77 -15.46 21.87
N ILE A 12 -23.75 -16.02 21.17
CA ILE A 12 -23.65 -16.30 19.72
C ILE A 12 -23.59 -14.98 18.93
N TRP A 13 -24.40 -13.99 19.29
CA TRP A 13 -24.40 -12.67 18.66
C TRP A 13 -23.08 -11.90 18.85
N THR A 14 -22.43 -12.02 20.00
CA THR A 14 -21.13 -11.37 20.27
C THR A 14 -19.95 -12.04 19.55
N LEU A 15 -20.03 -13.34 19.26
CA LEU A 15 -19.03 -14.05 18.45
C LEU A 15 -19.13 -13.73 16.95
N LEU A 16 -20.33 -13.48 16.44
CA LEU A 16 -20.58 -13.14 15.03
C LEU A 16 -20.38 -11.66 14.69
N SER A 17 -20.22 -10.79 15.70
CA SER A 17 -20.13 -9.33 15.54
C SER A 17 -18.73 -8.76 15.78
N ARG A 18 -17.67 -9.56 15.58
CA ARG A 18 -16.32 -8.99 15.45
C ARG A 18 -16.23 -8.23 14.12
N PRO A 19 -16.07 -6.89 14.11
CA PRO A 19 -15.76 -6.20 12.88
C PRO A 19 -14.43 -6.76 12.37
N GLY A 20 -14.47 -7.42 11.21
CA GLY A 20 -13.26 -7.89 10.55
C GLY A 20 -12.32 -6.71 10.34
N VAL A 21 -11.09 -6.81 10.83
CA VAL A 21 -10.04 -5.86 10.44
C VAL A 21 -9.69 -6.20 9.00
N PHE A 22 -10.32 -5.51 8.06
CA PHE A 22 -9.99 -5.65 6.65
C PHE A 22 -8.65 -4.97 6.37
N SER A 23 -7.73 -5.73 5.80
CA SER A 23 -6.48 -5.20 5.24
C SER A 23 -6.72 -4.88 3.77
N LEU A 24 -6.35 -3.68 3.33
CA LEU A 24 -6.26 -3.41 1.89
C LEU A 24 -4.92 -3.90 1.39
N GLU A 25 -4.93 -4.55 0.26
CA GLU A 25 -3.74 -5.01 -0.44
C GLU A 25 -3.71 -4.40 -1.84
N VAL A 26 -2.56 -3.85 -2.20
CA VAL A 26 -2.30 -3.25 -3.51
C VAL A 26 -1.06 -3.90 -4.09
N SER A 27 -1.24 -4.60 -5.21
CA SER A 27 -0.13 -5.15 -5.99
C SER A 27 0.14 -4.26 -7.19
N VAL A 28 1.41 -3.93 -7.41
CA VAL A 28 1.86 -3.08 -8.51
C VAL A 28 2.91 -3.84 -9.29
N ARG A 29 2.68 -4.02 -10.58
CA ARG A 29 3.68 -4.56 -11.52
C ARG A 29 4.57 -3.44 -12.01
N HIS A 30 5.81 -3.81 -12.35
CA HIS A 30 6.77 -2.88 -12.93
C HIS A 30 6.26 -2.18 -14.21
N SER A 31 5.39 -2.84 -14.98
CA SER A 31 4.79 -2.31 -16.21
C SER A 31 3.72 -1.23 -15.96
N GLU A 32 3.16 -1.16 -14.75
CA GLU A 32 2.12 -0.19 -14.37
C GLU A 32 2.71 1.15 -13.89
N LEU A 33 4.03 1.20 -13.68
CA LEU A 33 4.71 2.38 -13.17
C LEU A 33 4.98 3.42 -14.25
N LYS A 34 4.78 4.67 -13.86
CA LYS A 34 4.96 5.85 -14.70
C LYS A 34 6.04 6.77 -14.11
N PRO A 35 6.87 7.40 -14.95
CA PRO A 35 7.82 8.41 -14.50
C PRO A 35 7.12 9.72 -14.12
N CYS A 36 7.80 10.54 -13.33
CA CYS A 36 7.40 11.91 -13.06
C CYS A 36 8.29 12.91 -13.81
N ASP A 37 7.67 13.83 -14.55
CA ASP A 37 8.40 14.86 -15.29
C ASP A 37 9.17 15.77 -14.33
N GLY A 38 10.46 15.97 -14.59
CA GLY A 38 11.34 16.78 -13.74
C GLY A 38 11.76 16.12 -12.43
N ASN A 39 11.35 14.87 -12.15
CA ASN A 39 11.80 14.13 -10.96
C ASN A 39 12.18 12.69 -11.31
N ASP A 40 13.46 12.49 -11.60
CA ASP A 40 14.03 11.20 -12.00
C ASP A 40 14.26 10.22 -10.83
N ARG A 41 13.79 10.54 -9.63
CA ARG A 41 13.90 9.68 -8.44
C ARG A 41 12.57 9.12 -7.97
N VAL A 42 11.49 9.36 -8.73
CA VAL A 42 10.12 9.00 -8.37
C VAL A 42 9.45 8.26 -9.51
N CYS A 43 8.79 7.15 -9.16
CA CYS A 43 7.89 6.42 -10.02
C CYS A 43 6.54 6.25 -9.32
N VAL A 44 5.45 6.38 -10.07
CA VAL A 44 4.09 6.40 -9.50
C VAL A 44 3.18 5.43 -10.24
N THR A 45 2.15 4.93 -9.55
CA THR A 45 1.03 4.24 -10.21
C THR A 45 0.02 5.23 -10.80
N ASP A 46 -0.20 6.36 -10.13
CA ASP A 46 -1.09 7.44 -10.57
C ASP A 46 -0.27 8.71 -10.84
N SER A 47 -0.33 9.24 -12.07
CA SER A 47 0.44 10.42 -12.48
C SER A 47 0.08 11.68 -11.68
N GLN A 48 -1.09 11.71 -11.04
CA GLN A 48 -1.47 12.80 -10.13
C GLN A 48 -0.55 12.86 -8.89
N ASP A 49 0.12 11.76 -8.55
CA ASP A 49 0.99 11.67 -7.38
C ASP A 49 2.41 12.21 -7.65
N CYS A 50 2.70 12.66 -8.87
CA CYS A 50 3.95 13.34 -9.20
C CYS A 50 4.04 14.75 -8.61
N GLN A 51 2.92 15.35 -8.23
CA GLN A 51 2.90 16.65 -7.57
C GLN A 51 3.33 16.52 -6.11
N HIS A 52 3.95 17.60 -5.59
CA HIS A 52 4.62 17.64 -4.28
C HIS A 52 3.89 16.81 -3.21
N PRO A 53 4.50 15.71 -2.73
CA PRO A 53 3.91 14.96 -1.63
C PRO A 53 3.83 15.89 -0.42
N PRO A 54 2.79 15.76 0.40
CA PRO A 54 2.58 16.71 1.49
C PRO A 54 3.75 16.62 2.49
N PRO A 55 3.99 17.69 3.28
CA PRO A 55 5.12 17.75 4.20
C PRO A 55 5.13 16.54 5.14
N SER A 56 6.32 16.10 5.56
CA SER A 56 6.51 14.90 6.39
C SER A 56 5.64 14.90 7.66
N SER A 57 5.41 16.08 8.26
CA SER A 57 4.57 16.27 9.44
C SER A 57 3.08 15.91 9.24
N SER A 58 2.60 15.95 7.99
CA SER A 58 1.21 15.63 7.63
C SER A 58 1.01 14.17 7.22
N ARG A 59 2.10 13.40 7.10
CA ARG A 59 2.06 11.99 6.71
C ARG A 59 1.83 11.10 7.93
N LYS A 60 0.97 10.10 7.77
CA LYS A 60 0.61 9.16 8.84
C LYS A 60 1.52 7.94 8.82
N ALA A 61 1.94 7.49 10.00
CA ALA A 61 2.49 6.16 10.15
C ALA A 61 1.37 5.14 9.93
N LEU A 62 1.49 4.33 8.89
CA LEU A 62 0.60 3.21 8.62
C LEU A 62 1.28 1.92 9.06
N ASN A 63 0.51 0.97 9.56
CA ASN A 63 0.98 -0.41 9.74
C ASN A 63 1.03 -1.10 8.36
N MET A 64 2.01 -0.68 7.56
CA MET A 64 2.21 -1.13 6.19
C MET A 64 3.23 -2.26 6.17
N SER A 65 2.91 -3.31 5.43
CA SER A 65 3.83 -4.38 5.07
C SER A 65 3.91 -4.48 3.56
N CYS A 66 5.12 -4.59 3.01
CA CYS A 66 5.31 -4.76 1.57
C CYS A 66 6.22 -5.95 1.30
N TYR A 67 5.96 -6.67 0.21
CA TYR A 67 6.82 -7.74 -0.27
C TYR A 67 6.99 -7.67 -1.78
N TYR A 68 8.15 -8.14 -2.22
CA TYR A 68 8.52 -8.26 -3.62
C TYR A 68 8.19 -9.66 -4.13
N GLN A 69 7.78 -9.77 -5.40
CA GLN A 69 7.59 -11.02 -6.10
C GLN A 69 8.10 -10.92 -7.54
N GLU A 70 8.71 -11.99 -8.03
CA GLU A 70 9.08 -12.16 -9.43
C GLU A 70 8.48 -13.48 -9.92
N THR A 71 7.69 -13.43 -10.98
CA THR A 71 7.13 -14.62 -11.63
C THR A 71 8.07 -15.14 -12.73
N SER A 72 7.85 -16.37 -13.19
CA SER A 72 8.73 -17.04 -14.17
C SER A 72 8.82 -16.34 -15.53
N ASP A 73 7.83 -15.52 -15.88
CA ASP A 73 7.81 -14.63 -17.04
C ASP A 73 8.57 -13.30 -16.82
N GLN A 74 9.36 -13.20 -15.75
CA GLN A 74 10.09 -12.00 -15.33
C GLN A 74 9.20 -10.80 -15.02
N ASN A 75 7.91 -11.03 -14.77
CA ASN A 75 7.00 -9.99 -14.33
C ASN A 75 7.22 -9.74 -12.83
N ARG A 76 7.80 -8.58 -12.54
CA ARG A 76 8.15 -8.15 -11.18
C ARG A 76 7.06 -7.29 -10.58
N SER A 77 6.70 -7.57 -9.34
CA SER A 77 5.71 -6.79 -8.61
C SER A 77 6.15 -6.51 -7.17
N VAL A 78 5.58 -5.44 -6.63
CA VAL A 78 5.58 -5.16 -5.21
C VAL A 78 4.14 -5.13 -4.74
N THR A 79 3.84 -5.92 -3.72
CA THR A 79 2.54 -5.93 -3.08
C THR A 79 2.67 -5.34 -1.68
N CYS A 80 1.85 -4.34 -1.39
CA CYS A 80 1.79 -3.68 -0.10
C CYS A 80 0.40 -3.83 0.51
N SER A 81 0.35 -4.09 1.81
CA SER A 81 -0.89 -4.17 2.57
C SER A 81 -0.82 -3.35 3.85
N TRP A 82 -1.97 -2.86 4.30
CA TRP A 82 -2.10 -2.11 5.55
C TRP A 82 -3.49 -2.24 6.15
N SER A 83 -3.59 -1.98 7.44
CA SER A 83 -4.85 -1.93 8.20
C SER A 83 -4.82 -0.78 9.22
N PRO A 84 -5.99 -0.29 9.67
CA PRO A 84 -7.34 -0.60 9.18
C PRO A 84 -7.68 0.16 7.90
N VAL A 85 -8.58 -0.39 7.08
CA VAL A 85 -9.04 0.26 5.84
C VAL A 85 -10.55 0.42 5.82
N SER A 86 -11.00 1.68 5.77
CA SER A 86 -12.32 2.04 5.29
C SER A 86 -12.33 2.04 3.76
N GLU A 87 -13.48 1.86 3.13
CA GLU A 87 -13.65 1.94 1.66
C GLU A 87 -12.84 3.09 1.05
N SER A 88 -11.79 2.75 0.32
CA SER A 88 -10.79 3.71 -0.16
C SER A 88 -10.15 3.28 -1.48
N LYS A 89 -9.73 4.27 -2.27
CA LYS A 89 -8.82 4.09 -3.40
C LYS A 89 -7.40 4.28 -2.90
N ALA A 90 -6.46 3.48 -3.38
CA ALA A 90 -5.06 3.68 -3.05
C ALA A 90 -4.17 3.71 -4.30
N SER A 91 -3.09 4.48 -4.21
CA SER A 91 -1.99 4.53 -5.18
C SER A 91 -0.67 4.49 -4.43
N LEU A 92 0.38 4.00 -5.12
CA LEU A 92 1.71 3.84 -4.55
C LEU A 92 2.72 4.73 -5.28
N VAL A 93 3.57 5.37 -4.48
CA VAL A 93 4.70 6.18 -4.93
C VAL A 93 5.99 5.49 -4.50
N PHE A 94 6.85 5.20 -5.46
CA PHE A 94 8.12 4.54 -5.28
C PHE A 94 9.25 5.54 -5.47
N THR A 95 10.16 5.60 -4.50
CA THR A 95 11.26 6.56 -4.51
C THR A 95 12.59 5.88 -4.21
N ARG A 96 13.67 6.46 -4.74
CA ARG A 96 15.06 6.05 -4.47
C ARG A 96 15.91 7.26 -4.14
N ASP A 97 17.01 7.03 -3.43
CA ASP A 97 17.96 8.10 -3.11
C ASP A 97 18.74 8.56 -4.36
N TYR A 98 18.82 7.69 -5.38
CA TYR A 98 19.52 7.93 -6.63
C TYR A 98 18.60 7.88 -7.84
N LYS A 99 19.13 8.28 -8.99
CA LYS A 99 18.43 8.36 -10.27
C LYS A 99 17.85 7.01 -10.71
N ILE A 100 16.58 7.02 -11.08
CA ILE A 100 15.87 5.91 -11.70
C ILE A 100 16.00 6.05 -13.22
N ILE A 101 16.71 5.11 -13.86
CA ILE A 101 16.90 5.11 -15.32
C ILE A 101 15.58 4.80 -16.04
N SER A 102 14.78 3.89 -15.48
CA SER A 102 13.48 3.50 -16.01
C SER A 102 12.57 3.03 -14.90
N CYS A 103 11.33 3.53 -14.86
CA CYS A 103 10.34 3.07 -13.87
C CYS A 103 9.98 1.59 -14.05
N ARG A 104 10.06 1.05 -15.28
CA ARG A 104 9.88 -0.39 -15.53
C ARG A 104 11.01 -1.24 -14.96
N GLY A 105 12.17 -0.65 -14.69
CA GLY A 105 13.35 -1.31 -14.12
C GLY A 105 13.58 -0.98 -12.65
N ILE A 106 12.66 -0.25 -11.98
CA ILE A 106 12.83 0.11 -10.58
C ILE A 106 12.75 -1.11 -9.66
N PHE A 107 11.94 -2.10 -10.04
CA PHE A 107 11.89 -3.40 -9.39
C PHE A 107 13.06 -4.23 -9.91
N ASN A 108 14.24 -3.97 -9.34
CA ASN A 108 15.46 -4.71 -9.59
C ASN A 108 15.79 -5.54 -8.33
N PRO A 109 16.06 -6.84 -8.44
CA PRO A 109 16.60 -7.61 -7.32
C PRO A 109 17.79 -6.90 -6.63
N ALA A 110 17.88 -7.03 -5.32
CA ALA A 110 18.80 -6.33 -4.42
C ALA A 110 18.61 -4.80 -4.32
N ALA A 111 17.58 -4.21 -4.93
CA ALA A 111 17.26 -2.81 -4.73
C ALA A 111 16.67 -2.54 -3.34
N THR A 112 17.01 -1.38 -2.77
CA THR A 112 16.22 -0.74 -1.71
C THR A 112 15.38 0.37 -2.31
N LEU A 113 14.09 0.41 -1.97
CA LEU A 113 13.11 1.42 -2.37
C LEU A 113 12.39 1.97 -1.14
N ASN A 114 11.89 3.20 -1.23
CA ASN A 114 10.92 3.73 -0.29
C ASN A 114 9.54 3.77 -0.97
N VAL A 115 8.55 3.14 -0.35
CA VAL A 115 7.17 3.08 -0.83
C VAL A 115 6.30 3.99 0.03
N THR A 116 5.54 4.87 -0.61
CA THR A 116 4.56 5.74 0.05
C THR A 116 3.19 5.43 -0.50
N ALA A 117 2.21 5.20 0.37
CA ALA A 117 0.82 5.00 -0.03
C ALA A 117 0.06 6.32 0.06
N ARG A 118 -0.66 6.67 -1.01
CA ARG A 118 -1.73 7.68 -0.97
C ARG A 118 -3.05 6.94 -0.92
N ILE A 119 -3.87 7.26 0.07
CA ILE A 119 -5.16 6.62 0.33
C ILE A 119 -6.23 7.68 0.29
N LYS A 120 -7.19 7.54 -0.63
CA LYS A 120 -8.33 8.42 -0.76
C LYS A 120 -9.58 7.74 -0.23
N SER A 121 -10.16 8.27 0.83
CA SER A 121 -11.43 7.78 1.37
C SER A 121 -12.56 8.11 0.39
N TYR A 122 -13.38 7.12 0.04
CA TYR A 122 -14.58 7.38 -0.78
C TYR A 122 -15.64 8.16 -0.01
N LEU A 123 -15.75 7.92 1.30
CA LEU A 123 -16.74 8.57 2.17
C LEU A 123 -16.47 10.06 2.40
N THR A 124 -15.21 10.42 2.64
CA THR A 124 -14.84 11.81 2.98
C THR A 124 -14.20 12.57 1.83
N GLY A 125 -13.79 11.86 0.76
CA GLY A 125 -13.01 12.42 -0.34
C GLY A 125 -11.59 12.84 0.04
N ARG A 126 -11.18 12.68 1.30
CA ARG A 126 -9.89 13.16 1.83
C ARG A 126 -8.77 12.18 1.50
N ASP A 127 -7.62 12.75 1.16
CA ASP A 127 -6.37 12.03 0.96
C ASP A 127 -5.59 11.90 2.28
N VAL A 128 -5.06 10.71 2.51
CA VAL A 128 -4.09 10.39 3.56
C VAL A 128 -2.84 9.87 2.89
N TRP A 129 -1.69 10.41 3.27
CA TRP A 129 -0.39 9.95 2.80
C TRP A 129 0.31 9.19 3.92
N SER A 130 0.90 8.05 3.59
CA SER A 130 1.74 7.32 4.54
C SER A 130 3.09 8.00 4.71
N GLN A 131 3.77 7.69 5.80
CA GLN A 131 5.21 7.84 5.85
C GLN A 131 5.86 6.85 4.87
N PRO A 132 7.06 7.16 4.32
CA PRO A 132 7.77 6.23 3.46
C PRO A 132 8.11 4.93 4.20
N HIS A 133 7.72 3.80 3.63
CA HIS A 133 8.04 2.47 4.10
C HIS A 133 9.20 1.90 3.27
N ARG A 134 10.30 1.52 3.93
CA ARG A 134 11.48 1.00 3.25
C ARG A 134 11.28 -0.47 2.88
N VAL A 135 11.50 -0.81 1.61
CA VAL A 135 11.34 -2.17 1.07
C VAL A 135 12.66 -2.61 0.45
N PHE A 136 13.07 -3.83 0.79
CA PHE A 136 14.21 -4.51 0.18
C PHE A 136 13.69 -5.55 -0.81
N LEU A 137 14.08 -5.41 -2.08
CA LEU A 137 13.66 -6.33 -3.13
C LEU A 137 14.64 -7.51 -3.15
N PHE A 138 14.35 -8.56 -2.38
CA PHE A 138 15.12 -9.79 -2.44
C PHE A 138 14.34 -10.82 -3.24
N ASP A 139 15.03 -11.46 -4.19
CA ASP A 139 14.52 -12.68 -4.80
C ASP A 139 14.58 -13.79 -3.73
N LYS A 140 13.43 -14.41 -3.44
CA LYS A 140 13.41 -15.65 -2.69
C LYS A 140 13.43 -16.75 -3.75
N GLY A 141 14.64 -17.07 -4.22
CA GLY A 141 14.90 -18.21 -5.08
C GLY A 141 14.47 -19.53 -4.47
#